data_AF-A0A835L3A7-F1
#
_entry.id   AF-A0A835L3A7-F1
#
_cell.length_a   1.000
_cell.length_b   1.000
_cell.length_c   1.000
_cell.angle_alpha   90.00
_cell.angle_beta   90.00
_cell.angle_gamma   90.00
#
_symmetry.space_group_name_H-M   'P 1'
#
loop_
_entity.id
_entity.type
_entity.pdbx_description
1 polymer ?
#
loop_
_entity_poly.entity_id
_entity_poly.type
_entity_poly.pdbx_seq_one_letter_code
_entity_poly.pdbx_strand_id
1 'polypeptide(L)'
;MRVVVVARGPGPTVAARLVWGLGRRLCGGTHVLHAVPSAPVSLTRNMALQRSNWVVIGIGGVTCGGKTSLARRLRGALRQARVVHQDAYFLADDSPRHVYIPELRHNNYDILAALDMDRMMADVAAILRGDLKEDDARVPNEVPSALSLQAPAEPFSLPGKQFLILEGLTVLNYPAIMELCDLRYYFVLEYEECLRRRLYRLYDPPDVPGYFELCVWPEHIKYRAEVEKDQRVKFLDGTDVNVHESVMEDIRRLAT
;
A
#
# COMPACT_ATOMS: atom_id res chain seq x y z
N MET A 1 -33.15 -17.73 20.74
CA MET A 1 -32.49 -19.04 20.51
C MET A 1 -31.16 -19.01 21.27
N ARG A 2 -30.99 -19.86 22.29
CA ARG A 2 -29.86 -19.81 23.23
C ARG A 2 -28.60 -20.37 22.57
N VAL A 3 -27.52 -19.60 22.54
CA VAL A 3 -26.19 -20.07 22.12
C VAL A 3 -25.54 -20.73 23.33
N VAL A 4 -25.24 -22.02 23.20
CA VAL A 4 -24.51 -22.82 24.19
C VAL A 4 -23.02 -22.66 23.88
N VAL A 5 -22.26 -22.07 24.82
CA VAL A 5 -20.80 -22.02 24.76
C VAL A 5 -20.26 -23.35 25.31
N VAL A 6 -19.57 -24.12 24.48
CA VAL A 6 -18.83 -25.31 24.91
C VAL A 6 -17.33 -24.98 24.88
N ALA A 7 -16.76 -24.75 26.07
CA ALA A 7 -15.33 -24.72 26.26
C ALA A 7 -14.75 -26.14 26.22
N ARG A 8 -13.65 -26.36 25.48
CA ARG A 8 -12.79 -27.54 25.61
C ARG A 8 -11.36 -27.09 25.85
N GLY A 9 -10.77 -27.61 26.93
CA GLY A 9 -9.42 -27.33 27.39
C GLY A 9 -8.32 -28.05 26.59
N PRO A 10 -7.05 -27.91 27.02
CA PRO A 10 -5.88 -28.19 26.19
C PRO A 10 -5.43 -29.66 26.26
N GLY A 11 -4.95 -30.18 25.14
CA GLY A 11 -4.34 -31.51 24.99
C GLY A 11 -3.12 -31.44 24.05
N PRO A 12 -2.23 -32.45 24.08
CA PRO A 12 -0.80 -32.21 24.33
C PRO A 12 0.07 -32.09 23.07
N THR A 13 1.20 -31.42 23.29
CA THR A 13 2.36 -31.24 22.43
C THR A 13 2.93 -32.56 21.93
N VAL A 14 3.06 -32.73 20.61
CA VAL A 14 3.87 -33.79 20.00
C VAL A 14 4.91 -33.14 19.09
N ALA A 15 6.16 -33.17 19.54
CA ALA A 15 7.32 -32.79 18.76
C ALA A 15 7.65 -33.90 17.75
N ALA A 16 7.56 -33.59 16.45
CA ALA A 16 8.04 -34.49 15.40
C ALA A 16 9.46 -34.08 14.98
N ARG A 17 10.44 -34.85 15.45
CA ARG A 17 11.79 -34.92 14.86
C ARG A 17 11.67 -35.61 13.50
N LEU A 18 12.10 -34.95 12.42
CA LEU A 18 12.30 -35.61 11.13
C LEU A 18 13.79 -35.82 10.86
N VAL A 19 14.13 -37.09 10.68
CA VAL A 19 15.44 -37.63 10.32
C VAL A 19 15.64 -37.46 8.81
N TRP A 20 16.80 -36.94 8.40
CA TRP A 20 17.21 -36.90 7.00
C TRP A 20 17.68 -38.30 6.56
N GLY A 21 16.89 -38.95 5.70
CA GLY A 21 17.28 -40.16 4.98
C GLY A 21 17.60 -39.84 3.52
N LEU A 22 18.85 -40.03 3.12
CA LEU A 22 19.25 -40.05 1.70
C LEU A 22 18.61 -41.25 1.00
N GLY A 23 17.92 -41.00 -0.12
CA GLY A 23 17.43 -42.05 -1.00
C GLY A 23 17.09 -41.51 -2.38
N ARG A 24 17.99 -41.69 -3.35
CA ARG A 24 17.72 -41.44 -4.77
C ARG A 24 16.70 -42.44 -5.30
N ARG A 25 15.71 -41.99 -6.08
CA ARG A 25 15.31 -42.63 -7.34
C ARG A 25 14.48 -41.69 -8.21
N LEU A 26 14.81 -41.71 -9.50
CA LEU A 26 14.28 -40.93 -10.60
C LEU A 26 12.86 -41.39 -10.97
N CYS A 27 11.98 -40.45 -11.33
CA CYS A 27 10.91 -40.62 -12.33
C CYS A 27 10.52 -39.22 -12.85
N GLY A 28 10.28 -39.14 -14.16
CA GLY A 28 10.20 -37.90 -14.93
C GLY A 28 8.92 -37.11 -14.73
N GLY A 29 9.08 -35.79 -14.72
CA GLY A 29 8.02 -34.81 -14.75
C GLY A 29 8.66 -33.47 -15.09
N THR A 30 8.46 -33.00 -16.33
CA THR A 30 8.96 -31.71 -16.80
C THR A 30 8.15 -30.60 -16.14
N HIS A 31 8.46 -30.29 -14.88
CA HIS A 31 8.02 -29.05 -14.25
C HIS A 31 8.93 -27.94 -14.76
N VAL A 32 8.39 -27.12 -15.66
CA VAL A 32 8.98 -25.81 -15.98
C VAL A 32 8.82 -24.95 -14.74
N LEU A 33 9.84 -24.95 -13.88
CA LEU A 33 9.99 -23.94 -12.84
C LEU A 33 10.21 -22.61 -13.56
N HIS A 34 9.18 -21.77 -13.60
CA HIS A 34 9.39 -20.35 -13.89
C HIS A 34 10.24 -19.78 -12.74
N ALA A 35 11.53 -19.64 -13.00
CA ALA A 35 12.43 -18.91 -12.12
C ALA A 35 11.92 -17.47 -12.04
N VAL A 36 11.48 -17.06 -10.84
CA VAL A 36 11.35 -15.64 -10.52
C VAL A 36 12.76 -15.06 -10.58
N PRO A 37 13.07 -14.06 -11.43
CA PRO A 37 14.39 -13.47 -11.45
C PRO A 37 14.62 -12.77 -10.11
N SER A 38 15.39 -13.43 -9.25
CA SER A 38 15.86 -12.91 -7.96
C SER A 38 17.25 -12.31 -8.15
N ALA A 39 17.34 -11.31 -9.00
CA ALA A 39 18.50 -10.45 -9.08
C ALA A 39 18.05 -9.02 -8.77
N PRO A 40 18.63 -8.33 -7.77
CA PRO A 40 18.41 -6.90 -7.64
C PRO A 40 18.88 -6.25 -8.94
N VAL A 41 17.97 -5.56 -9.63
CA VAL A 41 18.33 -4.75 -10.80
C VAL A 41 19.37 -3.73 -10.33
N SER A 42 20.62 -3.93 -10.71
CA SER A 42 21.70 -3.01 -10.35
C SER A 42 21.44 -1.68 -11.05
N LEU A 43 21.06 -0.66 -10.28
CA LEU A 43 20.77 0.67 -10.82
C LEU A 43 22.04 1.22 -11.49
N THR A 44 21.94 1.64 -12.75
CA THR A 44 23.04 2.33 -13.42
C THR A 44 23.40 3.61 -12.65
N ARG A 45 24.66 4.08 -12.71
CA ARG A 45 25.12 5.29 -12.00
C ARG A 45 24.22 6.51 -12.27
N ASN A 46 23.69 6.65 -13.49
CA ASN A 46 22.74 7.70 -13.84
C ASN A 46 21.37 7.50 -13.17
N MET A 47 20.85 6.27 -13.11
CA MET A 47 19.61 5.96 -12.37
C MET A 47 19.77 6.15 -10.86
N ALA A 48 20.94 5.82 -10.30
CA ALA A 48 21.26 6.06 -8.89
C ALA A 48 21.35 7.56 -8.56
N LEU A 49 22.00 8.35 -9.43
CA LEU A 49 22.05 9.82 -9.32
C LEU A 49 20.67 10.46 -9.48
N GLN A 50 19.85 9.99 -10.42
CA GLN A 50 18.48 10.49 -10.58
C GLN A 50 17.61 10.15 -9.36
N ARG A 51 17.69 8.93 -8.80
CA ARG A 51 17.03 8.58 -7.52
C ARG A 51 17.50 9.48 -6.38
N SER A 52 18.77 9.89 -6.37
CA SER A 52 19.31 10.75 -5.30
C SER A 52 18.67 12.14 -5.26
N ASN A 53 17.94 12.57 -6.29
CA ASN A 53 17.21 13.84 -6.30
C ASN A 53 15.78 13.71 -5.77
N TRP A 54 15.35 12.52 -5.34
CA TRP A 54 13.99 12.30 -4.83
C TRP A 54 13.99 11.99 -3.35
N VAL A 55 12.94 12.45 -2.67
CA VAL A 55 12.46 11.92 -1.41
C VAL A 55 11.15 11.19 -1.69
N VAL A 56 11.14 9.88 -1.48
CA VAL A 56 9.98 9.01 -1.73
C VAL A 56 9.25 8.75 -0.41
N ILE A 57 7.96 9.06 -0.37
CA ILE A 57 7.11 8.93 0.81
C ILE A 57 6.05 7.88 0.51
N GLY A 58 6.05 6.77 1.23
CA GLY A 58 5.03 5.73 1.14
C GLY A 58 3.93 5.94 2.20
N ILE A 59 2.67 5.96 1.77
CA ILE A 59 1.50 6.13 2.64
C ILE A 59 0.57 4.93 2.43
N GLY A 60 0.76 3.90 3.25
CA GLY A 60 -0.07 2.70 3.30
C GLY A 60 -1.21 2.80 4.33
N GLY A 61 -2.01 1.74 4.43
CA GLY A 61 -2.91 1.56 5.57
C GLY A 61 -4.37 1.38 5.25
N VAL A 62 -5.15 1.27 6.32
CA VAL A 62 -6.57 0.91 6.31
C VAL A 62 -7.40 1.75 5.33
N THR A 63 -8.40 1.13 4.71
CA THR A 63 -9.40 1.85 3.90
C THR A 63 -10.08 2.95 4.72
N CYS A 64 -10.43 4.05 4.06
CA CYS A 64 -10.99 5.25 4.69
C CYS A 64 -10.16 5.84 5.86
N GLY A 65 -8.89 5.47 5.99
CA GLY A 65 -7.98 5.95 7.04
C GLY A 65 -7.54 7.41 6.92
N GLY A 66 -7.63 8.00 5.71
CA GLY A 66 -7.19 9.38 5.45
C GLY A 66 -5.95 9.53 4.55
N LYS A 67 -5.44 8.42 4.00
CA LYS A 67 -4.25 8.36 3.12
C LYS A 67 -4.25 9.39 1.99
N THR A 68 -5.24 9.33 1.10
CA THR A 68 -5.36 10.25 -0.03
C THR A 68 -5.51 11.71 0.42
N SER A 69 -6.18 11.96 1.56
CA SER A 69 -6.30 13.30 2.14
C SER A 69 -4.95 13.83 2.63
N LEU A 70 -4.14 13.01 3.30
CA LEU A 70 -2.77 13.36 3.68
C LEU A 70 -1.92 13.62 2.43
N ALA A 71 -1.94 12.71 1.44
CA ALA A 71 -1.18 12.84 0.20
C ALA A 71 -1.49 14.17 -0.52
N ARG A 72 -2.76 14.58 -0.60
CA ARG A 72 -3.17 15.87 -1.18
C ARG A 72 -2.65 17.07 -0.38
N ARG A 73 -2.73 17.02 0.95
CA ARG A 73 -2.21 18.10 1.80
C ARG A 73 -0.69 18.23 1.66
N LEU A 74 0.03 17.12 1.62
CA LEU A 74 1.47 17.11 1.36
C LEU A 74 1.81 17.63 -0.04
N ARG A 75 1.04 17.27 -1.08
CA ARG A 75 1.21 17.83 -2.44
C ARG A 75 1.13 19.36 -2.45
N GLY A 76 0.20 19.94 -1.67
CA GLY A 76 0.08 21.39 -1.54
C GLY A 76 1.15 22.05 -0.66
N ALA A 77 1.68 21.32 0.33
CA ALA A 77 2.66 21.83 1.28
C ALA A 77 4.12 21.69 0.82
N LEU A 78 4.40 20.88 -0.20
CA LEU A 78 5.75 20.56 -0.68
C LEU A 78 5.97 21.07 -2.11
N ARG A 79 7.11 21.73 -2.35
CA ARG A 79 7.51 22.18 -3.69
C ARG A 79 7.97 20.99 -4.53
N GLN A 80 7.52 20.91 -5.79
CA GLN A 80 7.85 19.83 -6.73
C GLN A 80 7.48 18.43 -6.18
N ALA A 81 6.25 18.32 -5.67
CA ALA A 81 5.69 17.06 -5.18
C ALA A 81 4.76 16.41 -6.21
N ARG A 82 4.95 15.11 -6.43
CA ARG A 82 4.09 14.26 -7.25
C ARG A 82 3.40 13.21 -6.40
N VAL A 83 2.20 12.81 -6.79
CA VAL A 83 1.42 11.77 -6.11
C VAL A 83 1.08 10.67 -7.10
N VAL A 84 1.29 9.42 -6.70
CA VAL A 84 0.83 8.22 -7.41
C VAL A 84 -0.18 7.51 -6.53
N HIS A 85 -1.40 7.37 -7.04
CA HIS A 85 -2.51 6.71 -6.37
C HIS A 85 -2.56 5.24 -6.81
N GLN A 86 -2.37 4.30 -5.89
CA GLN A 86 -2.42 2.86 -6.17
C GLN A 86 -3.78 2.45 -6.78
N ASP A 87 -4.87 3.11 -6.38
CA ASP A 87 -6.22 2.87 -6.90
C ASP A 87 -6.31 3.10 -8.43
N ALA A 88 -5.40 3.88 -9.04
CA ALA A 88 -5.37 4.09 -10.49
C ALA A 88 -4.86 2.86 -11.28
N TYR A 89 -4.40 1.83 -10.56
CA TYR A 89 -3.80 0.61 -11.11
C TYR A 89 -4.67 -0.63 -10.89
N PHE A 90 -5.94 -0.49 -10.53
CA PHE A 90 -6.86 -1.62 -10.52
C PHE A 90 -6.97 -2.26 -11.91
N LEU A 91 -6.93 -3.59 -11.94
CA LEU A 91 -7.18 -4.37 -13.14
C LEU A 91 -8.68 -4.35 -13.46
N ALA A 92 -9.02 -4.48 -14.75
CA ALA A 92 -10.40 -4.62 -15.19
C ALA A 92 -11.10 -5.81 -14.50
N ASP A 93 -12.41 -5.71 -14.30
CA ASP A 93 -13.21 -6.69 -13.54
C ASP A 93 -13.15 -8.12 -14.07
N ASP A 94 -12.90 -8.29 -15.37
CA ASP A 94 -12.78 -9.58 -16.05
C ASP A 94 -11.34 -10.15 -16.03
N SER A 95 -10.39 -9.45 -15.39
CA SER A 95 -9.02 -9.91 -15.26
C SER A 95 -8.96 -11.26 -14.54
N PRO A 96 -8.21 -12.25 -15.07
CA PRO A 96 -8.08 -13.56 -14.45
C PRO A 96 -7.23 -13.52 -13.16
N ARG A 97 -6.65 -12.37 -12.82
CA ARG A 97 -5.86 -12.16 -11.60
C ARG A 97 -6.72 -11.79 -10.40
N HIS A 98 -7.99 -11.43 -10.61
CA HIS A 98 -8.93 -11.21 -9.52
C HIS A 98 -9.22 -12.52 -8.81
N VAL A 99 -9.41 -12.44 -7.49
CA VAL A 99 -9.90 -13.56 -6.69
C VAL A 99 -11.39 -13.36 -6.50
N TYR A 100 -12.19 -14.18 -7.19
CA TYR A 100 -13.65 -14.16 -7.07
C TYR A 100 -14.09 -14.83 -5.76
N ILE A 101 -15.06 -14.22 -5.08
CA ILE A 101 -15.66 -14.72 -3.84
C ILE A 101 -17.08 -15.20 -4.15
N PRO A 102 -17.29 -16.53 -4.31
CA PRO A 102 -18.58 -17.08 -4.77
C PRO A 102 -19.77 -16.72 -3.88
N GLU A 103 -19.56 -16.69 -2.56
CA GLU A 103 -20.58 -16.39 -1.56
C GLU A 103 -21.11 -14.96 -1.69
N LEU A 104 -20.24 -14.04 -2.11
CA LEU A 104 -20.57 -12.63 -2.33
C LEU A 104 -20.93 -12.32 -3.79
N ARG A 105 -20.65 -13.26 -4.69
CA ARG A 105 -20.70 -13.06 -6.14
C ARG A 105 -19.90 -11.83 -6.59
N HIS A 106 -18.76 -11.59 -5.95
CA HIS A 106 -17.98 -10.36 -6.07
C HIS A 106 -16.49 -10.65 -6.10
N ASN A 107 -15.70 -9.80 -6.76
CA ASN A 107 -14.25 -9.88 -6.74
C ASN A 107 -13.71 -9.33 -5.40
N ASN A 108 -12.61 -9.90 -4.92
CA ASN A 108 -11.83 -9.31 -3.84
C ASN A 108 -10.85 -8.27 -4.43
N TYR A 109 -11.18 -6.99 -4.26
CA TYR A 109 -10.37 -5.86 -4.70
C TYR A 109 -9.32 -5.44 -3.65
N ASP A 110 -9.45 -5.86 -2.41
CA ASP A 110 -8.59 -5.40 -1.32
C ASP A 110 -7.24 -6.16 -1.25
N ILE A 111 -6.83 -6.82 -2.35
CA ILE A 111 -5.59 -7.60 -2.47
C ILE A 111 -4.63 -7.07 -3.55
N LEU A 112 -3.32 -7.28 -3.36
CA LEU A 112 -2.29 -6.89 -4.34
C LEU A 112 -2.51 -7.51 -5.73
N ALA A 113 -3.08 -8.72 -5.81
CA ALA A 113 -3.30 -9.39 -7.08
C ALA A 113 -4.31 -8.66 -7.99
N ALA A 114 -5.23 -7.87 -7.40
CA ALA A 114 -6.22 -7.06 -8.10
C ALA A 114 -5.61 -5.82 -8.80
N LEU A 115 -4.32 -5.55 -8.59
CA LEU A 115 -3.62 -4.36 -9.06
C LEU A 115 -2.53 -4.72 -10.11
N ASP A 116 -2.39 -3.85 -11.10
CA ASP A 116 -1.27 -3.86 -12.05
C ASP A 116 -0.03 -3.19 -11.44
N MET A 117 0.60 -3.89 -10.49
CA MET A 117 1.80 -3.41 -9.80
C MET A 117 3.01 -3.26 -10.73
N ASP A 118 3.08 -4.02 -11.82
CA ASP A 118 4.15 -3.89 -12.81
C ASP A 118 4.05 -2.57 -13.55
N ARG A 119 2.83 -2.21 -13.99
CA ARG A 119 2.56 -0.89 -14.58
C ARG A 119 2.82 0.23 -13.58
N MET A 120 2.38 0.08 -12.33
CA MET A 120 2.66 1.07 -11.27
C MET A 120 4.17 1.28 -11.09
N MET A 121 4.96 0.21 -11.05
CA MET A 121 6.42 0.30 -10.93
C MET A 121 7.07 0.93 -12.16
N ALA A 122 6.56 0.66 -13.37
CA ALA A 122 7.05 1.29 -14.58
C ALA A 122 6.85 2.81 -14.55
N ASP A 123 5.66 3.27 -14.13
CA ASP A 123 5.33 4.69 -13.99
C ASP A 123 6.17 5.36 -12.89
N VAL A 124 6.30 4.72 -11.72
CA VAL A 124 7.17 5.18 -10.64
C VAL A 124 8.62 5.32 -11.12
N ALA A 125 9.14 4.33 -11.83
CA ALA A 125 10.49 4.38 -12.36
C ALA A 125 10.66 5.50 -13.41
N ALA A 126 9.65 5.75 -14.25
CA ALA A 126 9.66 6.85 -15.22
C ALA A 126 9.61 8.23 -14.52
N ILE A 127 8.83 8.39 -13.46
CA ILE A 127 8.83 9.62 -12.64
C ILE A 127 10.22 9.85 -12.06
N LEU A 128 10.82 8.84 -11.44
CA LEU A 128 12.13 8.98 -10.80
C LEU A 128 13.25 9.34 -11.79
N ARG A 129 13.13 8.92 -13.06
CA ARG A 129 14.05 9.32 -14.14
C ARG A 129 13.76 10.71 -14.72
N GLY A 130 12.62 11.30 -14.40
CA GLY A 130 12.16 12.58 -14.96
C GLY A 130 11.51 12.44 -16.34
N ASP A 131 11.13 11.23 -16.75
CA ASP A 131 10.56 10.94 -18.07
C ASP A 131 9.09 11.39 -18.18
N LEU A 132 8.36 11.45 -17.06
CA LEU A 132 6.95 11.87 -17.02
C LEU A 132 6.83 13.36 -16.64
N LYS A 133 6.22 14.17 -17.50
CA LYS A 133 5.88 15.59 -17.23
C LYS A 133 4.64 15.71 -16.33
N GLU A 134 4.38 16.91 -15.80
CA GLU A 134 3.61 17.15 -14.56
C GLU A 134 2.10 16.77 -14.54
N ASP A 135 1.50 16.31 -15.63
CA ASP A 135 0.04 16.11 -15.72
C ASP A 135 -0.48 14.67 -15.97
N ASP A 136 0.38 13.67 -16.14
CA ASP A 136 -0.07 12.32 -16.54
C ASP A 136 -0.39 11.36 -15.37
N ALA A 137 -0.20 11.79 -14.12
CA ALA A 137 -0.67 11.03 -12.97
C ALA A 137 -2.19 11.21 -12.84
N ARG A 138 -2.96 10.46 -13.64
CA ARG A 138 -4.42 10.34 -13.57
C ARG A 138 -4.86 10.37 -12.10
N VAL A 139 -5.59 11.42 -11.71
CA VAL A 139 -6.31 11.45 -10.44
C VAL A 139 -7.78 11.21 -10.74
N PRO A 140 -8.31 9.99 -10.59
CA PRO A 140 -9.74 9.78 -10.66
C PRO A 140 -10.42 10.53 -9.50
N ASN A 141 -11.46 11.31 -9.81
CA ASN A 141 -12.38 11.90 -8.84
C ASN A 141 -11.78 12.94 -7.87
N GLU A 142 -11.03 13.92 -8.38
CA GLU A 142 -10.73 15.15 -7.62
C GLU A 142 -11.89 16.17 -7.71
N VAL A 143 -12.64 16.30 -6.62
CA VAL A 143 -13.34 17.55 -6.29
C VAL A 143 -12.38 18.39 -5.42
N PRO A 144 -12.07 19.64 -5.78
CA PRO A 144 -11.28 20.53 -4.92
C PRO A 144 -11.98 20.65 -3.57
N SER A 145 -11.35 20.17 -2.48
CA SER A 145 -11.89 20.37 -1.14
C SER A 145 -11.56 21.79 -0.67
N ALA A 146 -12.45 22.41 0.09
CA ALA A 146 -12.26 23.76 0.65
C ALA A 146 -10.97 23.92 1.50
N LEU A 147 -10.31 22.80 1.87
CA LEU A 147 -9.01 22.77 2.54
C LEU A 147 -7.84 23.16 1.62
N SER A 148 -8.02 23.22 0.30
CA SER A 148 -7.00 23.73 -0.63
C SER A 148 -6.75 25.24 -0.48
N LEU A 149 -7.60 25.96 0.24
CA LEU A 149 -7.50 27.41 0.45
C LEU A 149 -6.64 27.82 1.66
N GLN A 150 -6.12 26.85 2.42
CA GLN A 150 -5.23 27.09 3.57
C GLN A 150 -3.79 26.63 3.30
N ALA A 151 -3.36 26.61 2.04
CA ALA A 151 -1.98 26.33 1.71
C ALA A 151 -1.08 27.43 2.34
N PRO A 152 0.06 27.07 2.96
CA PRO A 152 0.99 28.06 3.52
C PRO A 152 1.46 29.03 2.43
N ALA A 153 1.85 30.24 2.84
CA ALA A 153 2.26 31.32 1.93
C ALA A 153 3.39 30.92 0.96
N GLU A 154 4.24 29.95 1.35
CA GLU A 154 5.16 29.24 0.44
C GLU A 154 5.28 27.75 0.79
N PRO A 155 5.22 26.82 -0.20
CA PRO A 155 5.48 25.40 0.01
C PRO A 155 6.93 25.12 0.46
N PHE A 156 7.11 24.15 1.36
CA PHE A 156 8.42 23.70 1.82
C PHE A 156 9.23 23.11 0.67
N SER A 157 10.53 23.40 0.63
CA SER A 157 11.45 22.85 -0.36
C SER A 157 12.73 22.37 0.30
N LEU A 158 13.29 21.29 -0.24
CA LEU A 158 14.57 20.74 0.18
C LEU A 158 15.56 20.91 -1.00
N PRO A 159 16.69 21.63 -0.84
CA PRO A 159 17.57 21.96 -1.96
C PRO A 159 18.03 20.72 -2.76
N GLY A 160 17.85 20.78 -4.09
CA GLY A 160 18.20 19.68 -4.99
C GLY A 160 17.29 18.45 -4.91
N LYS A 161 16.16 18.53 -4.19
CA LYS A 161 15.23 17.41 -4.01
C LYS A 161 13.83 17.72 -4.55
N GLN A 162 13.21 16.66 -5.07
CA GLN A 162 11.79 16.58 -5.43
C GLN A 162 11.11 15.54 -4.53
N PHE A 163 9.78 15.56 -4.46
CA PHE A 163 9.02 14.63 -3.62
C PHE A 163 8.13 13.72 -4.46
N LEU A 164 8.16 12.42 -4.16
CA LEU A 164 7.25 11.44 -4.75
C LEU A 164 6.46 10.77 -3.64
N ILE A 165 5.14 10.95 -3.65
CA ILE A 165 4.22 10.37 -2.68
C ILE A 165 3.54 9.17 -3.35
N LEU A 166 3.73 7.99 -2.78
CA LEU A 166 3.08 6.75 -3.21
C LEU A 166 2.04 6.37 -2.18
N GLU A 167 0.76 6.38 -2.54
CA GLU A 167 -0.33 6.15 -1.58
C GLU A 167 -1.28 5.06 -2.05
N GLY A 168 -1.75 4.22 -1.12
CA GLY A 168 -2.64 3.10 -1.44
C GLY A 168 -2.90 2.20 -0.24
N LEU A 169 -3.86 1.28 -0.36
CA LEU A 169 -4.18 0.34 0.73
C LEU A 169 -2.98 -0.56 1.06
N THR A 170 -2.35 -1.12 0.02
CA THR A 170 -1.33 -2.17 0.11
C THR A 170 0.02 -1.72 -0.48
N VAL A 171 0.21 -0.42 -0.69
CA VAL A 171 1.40 0.13 -1.36
C VAL A 171 2.70 -0.24 -0.64
N LEU A 172 2.67 -0.32 0.70
CA LEU A 172 3.81 -0.73 1.53
C LEU A 172 3.96 -2.25 1.64
N ASN A 173 2.99 -3.04 1.18
CA ASN A 173 3.07 -4.50 1.14
C ASN A 173 3.81 -5.00 -0.11
N TYR A 174 4.12 -4.10 -1.06
CA TYR A 174 4.93 -4.43 -2.22
C TYR A 174 6.41 -4.18 -1.93
N PRO A 175 7.27 -5.21 -1.84
CA PRO A 175 8.63 -5.07 -1.31
C PRO A 175 9.50 -4.03 -2.04
N ALA A 176 9.36 -3.92 -3.37
CA ALA A 176 10.13 -2.95 -4.14
C ALA A 176 9.76 -1.50 -3.79
N ILE A 177 8.48 -1.21 -3.49
CA ILE A 177 8.06 0.11 -3.02
C ILE A 177 8.49 0.33 -1.58
N MET A 178 8.32 -0.67 -0.71
CA MET A 178 8.78 -0.61 0.68
C MET A 178 10.26 -0.24 0.77
N GLU A 179 11.13 -0.82 -0.05
CA GLU A 179 12.56 -0.47 -0.08
C GLU A 179 12.86 0.87 -0.77
N LEU A 180 12.02 1.27 -1.72
CA LEU A 180 12.19 2.54 -2.42
C LEU A 180 11.96 3.75 -1.50
N CYS A 181 10.97 3.67 -0.60
CA CYS A 181 10.57 4.77 0.28
C CYS A 181 11.70 5.25 1.21
N ASP A 182 11.83 6.55 1.39
CA ASP A 182 12.68 7.17 2.42
C ASP A 182 11.87 7.32 3.73
N LEU A 183 10.60 7.73 3.62
CA LEU A 183 9.64 7.81 4.72
C LEU A 183 8.46 6.86 4.49
N ARG A 184 7.99 6.19 5.55
CA ARG A 184 6.94 5.16 5.48
C ARG A 184 5.89 5.40 6.56
N TYR A 185 4.66 5.57 6.13
CA TYR A 185 3.52 5.84 6.99
C TYR A 185 2.42 4.82 6.76
N TYR A 186 1.83 4.29 7.84
CA TYR A 186 0.73 3.34 7.73
C TYR A 186 -0.45 3.78 8.60
N PHE A 187 -1.57 4.09 7.96
CA PHE A 187 -2.79 4.49 8.66
C PHE A 187 -3.48 3.30 9.32
N VAL A 188 -3.88 3.49 10.57
CA VAL A 188 -4.70 2.56 11.36
C VAL A 188 -5.99 3.23 11.82
N LEU A 189 -7.04 2.43 11.94
CA LEU A 189 -8.33 2.77 12.54
C LEU A 189 -8.83 1.51 13.24
N GLU A 190 -9.64 1.70 14.28
CA GLU A 190 -10.43 0.61 14.85
C GLU A 190 -11.52 0.14 13.87
N TYR A 191 -11.93 -1.12 14.02
CA TYR A 191 -12.86 -1.81 13.13
C TYR A 191 -14.13 -0.99 12.87
N GLU A 192 -14.79 -0.54 13.94
CA GLU A 192 -16.09 0.13 13.88
C GLU A 192 -15.98 1.48 13.17
N GLU A 193 -14.90 2.23 13.42
CA GLU A 193 -14.67 3.52 12.79
C GLU A 193 -14.33 3.37 11.31
N CYS A 194 -13.52 2.37 10.95
CA CYS A 194 -13.23 2.04 9.56
C CYS A 194 -14.51 1.66 8.80
N LEU A 195 -15.29 0.73 9.35
CA LEU A 195 -16.56 0.29 8.77
C LEU A 195 -17.51 1.48 8.61
N ARG A 196 -17.69 2.27 9.66
CA ARG A 196 -18.55 3.47 9.63
C ARG A 196 -18.16 4.40 8.50
N ARG A 197 -16.87 4.71 8.32
CA ARG A 197 -16.41 5.58 7.23
C ARG A 197 -16.58 4.93 5.85
N ARG A 198 -16.35 3.61 5.74
CA ARG A 198 -16.48 2.87 4.47
C ARG A 198 -17.93 2.79 3.99
N LEU A 199 -18.89 2.63 4.90
CA LEU A 199 -20.33 2.62 4.58
C LEU A 199 -20.82 3.90 3.88
N TYR A 200 -20.15 5.04 4.09
CA TYR A 200 -20.48 6.31 3.43
C TYR A 200 -19.69 6.58 2.14
N ARG A 201 -18.75 5.70 1.78
CA ARG A 201 -17.94 5.85 0.57
C ARG A 201 -18.56 5.05 -0.57
N LEU A 202 -18.64 5.69 -1.73
CA LEU A 202 -19.08 5.04 -2.97
C LEU A 202 -17.88 4.42 -3.67
N TYR A 203 -17.97 3.13 -3.97
CA TYR A 203 -17.01 2.38 -4.77
C TYR A 203 -17.65 1.98 -6.10
N ASP A 204 -16.80 1.71 -7.09
CA ASP A 204 -17.19 1.15 -8.38
C ASP A 204 -16.30 -0.08 -8.66
N PRO A 205 -16.85 -1.30 -8.70
CA PRO A 205 -18.23 -1.63 -8.34
C PRO A 205 -18.55 -1.35 -6.84
N PRO A 206 -19.82 -1.16 -6.48
CA PRO A 206 -20.20 -0.88 -5.09
C PRO A 206 -19.97 -2.10 -4.18
N ASP A 207 -19.58 -1.84 -2.93
CA ASP A 207 -19.47 -2.87 -1.88
C ASP A 207 -20.82 -3.62 -1.75
N VAL A 208 -20.78 -4.95 -1.65
CA VAL A 208 -21.95 -5.82 -1.41
C VAL A 208 -22.09 -6.19 0.08
N PRO A 209 -23.29 -6.56 0.56
CA PRO A 209 -23.47 -6.97 1.95
C PRO A 209 -22.51 -8.10 2.37
N GLY A 210 -21.79 -7.93 3.48
CA GLY A 210 -20.80 -8.88 3.98
C GLY A 210 -19.40 -8.74 3.40
N TYR A 211 -19.19 -7.89 2.38
CA TYR A 211 -17.87 -7.70 1.76
C TYR A 211 -16.84 -7.13 2.74
N PHE A 212 -17.26 -6.24 3.64
CA PHE A 212 -16.36 -5.67 4.63
C PHE A 212 -15.81 -6.74 5.58
N GLU A 213 -16.71 -7.56 6.12
CA GLU A 213 -16.42 -8.60 7.09
C GLU A 213 -15.63 -9.76 6.48
N LEU A 214 -15.96 -10.16 5.25
CA LEU A 214 -15.37 -11.34 4.61
C LEU A 214 -14.11 -11.04 3.81
N CYS A 215 -13.90 -9.80 3.35
CA CYS A 215 -12.77 -9.45 2.49
C CYS A 215 -11.96 -8.28 3.05
N VAL A 216 -12.58 -7.10 3.14
CA VAL A 216 -11.87 -5.84 3.44
C VAL A 216 -11.08 -5.93 4.75
N TRP A 217 -11.75 -6.27 5.85
CA TRP A 217 -11.12 -6.26 7.15
C TRP A 217 -10.12 -7.40 7.33
N PRO A 218 -10.42 -8.67 6.97
CA PRO A 218 -9.43 -9.74 7.01
C PRO A 218 -8.16 -9.44 6.19
N GLU A 219 -8.29 -8.92 4.97
CA GLU A 219 -7.14 -8.55 4.15
C GLU A 219 -6.35 -7.40 4.78
N HIS A 220 -7.04 -6.38 5.33
CA HIS A 220 -6.35 -5.32 6.07
C HIS A 220 -5.52 -5.85 7.24
N ILE A 221 -6.08 -6.74 8.07
CA ILE A 221 -5.37 -7.32 9.21
C ILE A 221 -4.15 -8.11 8.75
N LYS A 222 -4.29 -8.89 7.67
CA LYS A 222 -3.18 -9.63 7.07
C LYS A 222 -2.07 -8.70 6.59
N TYR A 223 -2.39 -7.68 5.80
CA TYR A 223 -1.41 -6.74 5.28
C TYR A 223 -0.77 -5.88 6.36
N ARG A 224 -1.53 -5.50 7.39
CA ARG A 224 -1.01 -4.80 8.57
C ARG A 224 0.02 -5.65 9.29
N ALA A 225 -0.27 -6.93 9.54
CA ALA A 225 0.65 -7.85 10.21
C ALA A 225 1.95 -8.07 9.44
N GLU A 226 1.94 -7.93 8.11
CA GLU A 226 3.17 -7.94 7.30
C GLU A 226 3.98 -6.65 7.49
N VAL A 227 3.32 -5.50 7.44
CA VAL A 227 3.96 -4.17 7.58
C VAL A 227 4.52 -3.95 8.98
N GLU A 228 3.85 -4.44 10.04
CA GLU A 228 4.28 -4.33 11.44
C GLU A 228 5.65 -4.99 11.71
N LYS A 229 6.10 -5.88 10.82
CA LYS A 229 7.43 -6.51 10.93
C LYS A 229 8.57 -5.51 10.64
N ASP A 230 8.29 -4.43 9.92
CA ASP A 230 9.28 -3.43 9.55
C ASP A 230 9.23 -2.21 10.48
N GLN A 231 10.24 -2.08 11.34
CA GLN A 231 10.35 -1.01 12.33
C GLN A 231 10.57 0.39 11.71
N ARG A 232 10.86 0.47 10.40
CA ARG A 232 10.98 1.75 9.68
C ARG A 232 9.63 2.40 9.40
N VAL A 233 8.52 1.69 9.59
CA VAL A 233 7.17 2.18 9.31
C VAL A 233 6.59 2.88 10.53
N LYS A 234 6.20 4.15 10.37
CA LYS A 234 5.48 4.92 11.40
C LYS A 234 3.97 4.72 11.24
N PHE A 235 3.33 4.23 12.30
CA PHE A 235 1.88 4.07 12.33
C PHE A 235 1.19 5.39 12.67
N LEU A 236 0.12 5.69 11.94
CA LEU A 236 -0.65 6.93 12.07
C LEU A 236 -2.09 6.60 12.43
N ASP A 237 -2.61 7.22 13.50
CA ASP A 237 -4.02 7.12 13.84
C ASP A 237 -4.85 7.96 12.86
N GLY A 238 -5.75 7.31 12.12
CA GLY A 238 -6.64 7.97 11.14
C GLY A 238 -7.71 8.87 11.76
N THR A 239 -7.81 8.95 13.09
CA THR A 239 -8.65 9.91 13.81
C THR A 239 -7.89 11.16 14.26
N ASP A 240 -6.56 11.14 14.26
CA ASP A 240 -5.76 12.27 14.71
C ASP A 240 -5.71 13.38 13.65
N VAL A 241 -6.12 14.58 14.07
CA VAL A 241 -6.17 15.78 13.23
C VAL A 241 -4.78 16.35 12.93
N ASN A 242 -3.78 15.99 13.74
CA ASN A 242 -2.41 16.51 13.68
C ASN A 242 -1.48 15.69 12.79
N VAL A 243 -1.96 14.60 12.19
CA VAL A 243 -1.17 13.69 11.35
C VAL A 243 -0.34 14.44 10.30
N HIS A 244 -0.93 15.42 9.63
CA HIS A 244 -0.21 16.22 8.63
C HIS A 244 0.99 16.97 9.21
N GLU A 245 0.84 17.63 10.37
CA GLU A 245 1.94 18.38 10.96
C GLU A 245 3.05 17.43 11.43
N SER A 246 2.69 16.30 12.04
CA SER A 246 3.67 15.28 12.44
C SER A 246 4.49 14.76 11.25
N VAL A 247 3.84 14.53 10.10
CA VAL A 247 4.54 14.11 8.88
C VAL A 247 5.40 15.23 8.30
N MET A 248 4.92 16.48 8.32
CA MET A 248 5.72 17.63 7.88
C MET A 248 6.95 17.85 8.77
N GLU A 249 6.87 17.63 10.07
CA GLU A 249 8.02 17.65 10.97
C GLU A 249 9.06 16.60 10.60
N ASP A 250 8.64 15.35 10.34
CA ASP A 250 9.54 14.29 9.89
C ASP A 250 10.24 14.66 8.56
N ILE A 251 9.49 15.25 7.61
CA ILE A 251 10.05 15.72 6.33
C ILE A 251 11.07 16.84 6.55
N ARG A 252 10.79 17.81 7.42
CA ARG A 252 11.72 18.92 7.72
C ARG A 252 13.02 18.42 8.36
N ARG A 253 12.97 17.32 9.13
CA ARG A 253 14.17 16.68 9.71
C ARG A 253 15.10 16.06 8.65
N LEU A 254 14.66 15.86 7.41
CA LEU A 254 15.54 15.43 6.32
C LEU A 254 16.52 16.55 5.88
N ALA A 255 16.28 17.80 6.27
CA ALA A 255 17.14 18.94 5.97
C ALA A 255 18.30 19.11 6.97
N THR A 256 18.26 18.40 8.10
CA THR A 256 19.22 18.48 9.21
C THR A 256 20.14 17.26 9.22
#